data_AF-A0AAE3WH72-F1
#
_entry.id   AF-A0AAE3WH72-F1
#
_cell.length_a   1.000
_cell.length_b   1.000
_cell.length_c   1.000
_cell.angle_alpha   90.00
_cell.angle_beta   90.00
_cell.angle_gamma   90.00
#
_symmetry.space_group_name_H-M   'P 1'
#
loop_
_entity.id
_entity.type
_entity.pdbx_description
1 polymer ?
#
loop_
_entity_poly.entity_id
_entity_poly.type
_entity_poly.pdbx_seq_one_letter_code
_entity_poly.pdbx_strand_id
1 'polypeptide(L)'
;MPDINPNGRLAGKIAVITGGAAGMGRETALTFAREGAKVSIFDIQDDLGAETVSMITEMGGDAAFFHCDVTKAAEIDTAFAAAIDTFGPYNVLFNHAGTIIVAPLHETPEAEYDRLMDINVKSAFLVTQRAVKHMSDNDGGSIVITGSIASELGYALEAVYCMSKGAVLQLMRTISVEYRDAGIRCNAVCPGFVETAHGLREIAELDAAGQQWEEEGMAATQGRICRPEEVANAVLFLASDEASFVNGTALYVDNGWYAKG
;
A
#
# COMPACT_ATOMS: atom_id res chain seq x y z
N MET A 1 -4.05 23.95 -2.83
CA MET A 1 -4.46 22.62 -2.33
C MET A 1 -5.52 22.84 -1.26
N PRO A 2 -6.51 21.97 -1.07
CA PRO A 2 -7.46 22.15 0.03
C PRO A 2 -6.71 22.02 1.38
N ASP A 3 -7.05 22.89 2.32
CA ASP A 3 -6.51 22.89 3.69
C ASP A 3 -6.91 21.60 4.43
N ILE A 4 -6.15 21.23 5.48
CA ILE A 4 -6.45 20.08 6.35
C ILE A 4 -7.84 20.23 6.97
N ASN A 5 -8.63 19.16 6.94
CA ASN A 5 -9.88 19.05 7.69
C ASN A 5 -9.63 18.35 9.03
N PRO A 6 -9.54 19.06 10.16
CA PRO A 6 -9.32 18.44 11.47
C PRO A 6 -10.50 17.58 11.94
N ASN A 7 -11.66 17.68 11.30
CA ASN A 7 -12.82 16.81 11.50
C ASN A 7 -13.03 15.88 10.28
N GLY A 8 -11.94 15.58 9.56
CA GLY A 8 -11.95 14.68 8.41
C GLY A 8 -12.21 13.23 8.79
N ARG A 9 -12.26 12.37 7.77
CA ARG A 9 -12.64 10.96 7.88
C ARG A 9 -11.66 10.13 8.72
N LEU A 10 -10.46 10.65 8.99
CA LEU A 10 -9.44 10.04 9.85
C LEU A 10 -9.06 10.93 11.04
N ALA A 11 -9.93 11.86 11.44
CA ALA A 11 -9.70 12.73 12.59
C ALA A 11 -9.36 11.91 13.85
N GLY A 12 -8.20 12.23 14.45
CA GLY A 12 -7.70 11.55 15.65
C GLY A 12 -7.12 10.15 15.40
N LYS A 13 -7.03 9.69 14.15
CA LYS A 13 -6.33 8.44 13.81
C LYS A 13 -4.82 8.69 13.70
N ILE A 14 -4.05 7.66 14.00
CA ILE A 14 -2.59 7.65 13.81
C ILE A 14 -2.30 6.52 12.82
N ALA A 15 -1.71 6.89 11.69
CA ALA A 15 -1.51 6.02 10.54
C ALA A 15 -0.04 5.75 10.28
N VAL A 16 0.31 4.49 10.07
CA VAL A 16 1.62 4.06 9.56
C VAL A 16 1.48 3.71 8.08
N ILE A 17 2.37 4.23 7.24
CA ILE A 17 2.41 3.94 5.80
C ILE A 17 3.81 3.48 5.42
N THR A 18 3.94 2.23 4.97
CA THR A 18 5.20 1.74 4.38
C THR A 18 5.27 2.12 2.90
N GLY A 19 6.44 2.47 2.36
CA GLY A 19 6.54 2.91 0.97
C GLY A 19 5.92 4.30 0.75
N GLY A 20 5.84 5.11 1.80
CA GLY A 20 5.13 6.39 1.79
C GLY A 20 5.95 7.57 1.23
N ALA A 21 7.20 7.35 0.80
CA ALA A 21 8.04 8.45 0.31
C ALA A 21 7.68 8.90 -1.11
N ALA A 22 6.99 8.08 -1.92
CA ALA A 22 6.67 8.40 -3.32
C ALA A 22 5.37 7.72 -3.81
N GLY A 23 4.95 8.06 -5.03
CA GLY A 23 3.87 7.37 -5.74
C GLY A 23 2.54 7.30 -4.97
N MET A 24 1.90 6.13 -4.98
CA MET A 24 0.63 5.91 -4.28
C MET A 24 0.77 6.06 -2.75
N GLY A 25 1.89 5.64 -2.17
CA GLY A 25 2.15 5.80 -0.73
C GLY A 25 2.20 7.27 -0.33
N ARG A 26 2.91 8.11 -1.08
CA ARG A 26 2.95 9.58 -0.87
C ARG A 26 1.56 10.19 -1.00
N GLU A 27 0.82 9.89 -2.07
CA GLU A 27 -0.52 10.47 -2.26
C GLU A 27 -1.50 10.02 -1.16
N THR A 28 -1.36 8.77 -0.69
CA THR A 28 -2.14 8.28 0.46
C THR A 28 -1.75 9.01 1.74
N ALA A 29 -0.45 9.27 1.99
CA ALA A 29 0.01 10.04 3.14
C ALA A 29 -0.56 11.46 3.16
N LEU A 30 -0.52 12.15 2.00
CA LEU A 30 -1.12 13.47 1.82
C LEU A 30 -2.63 13.44 2.04
N THR A 31 -3.31 12.44 1.48
CA THR A 31 -4.76 12.27 1.62
C THR A 31 -5.15 11.99 3.07
N PHE A 32 -4.41 11.14 3.79
CA PHE A 32 -4.67 10.82 5.19
C PHE A 32 -4.47 12.05 6.09
N ALA A 33 -3.42 12.82 5.85
CA ALA A 33 -3.19 14.07 6.55
C ALA A 33 -4.31 15.09 6.31
N ARG A 34 -4.76 15.26 5.05
CA ARG A 34 -5.94 16.11 4.70
C ARG A 34 -7.18 15.75 5.50
N GLU A 35 -7.33 14.46 5.83
CA GLU A 35 -8.47 13.93 6.57
C GLU A 35 -8.24 13.84 8.08
N GLY A 36 -7.19 14.49 8.60
CA GLY A 36 -6.97 14.70 10.03
C GLY A 36 -6.15 13.60 10.73
N ALA A 37 -5.54 12.69 9.99
CA ALA A 37 -4.63 11.69 10.57
C ALA A 37 -3.25 12.28 10.84
N LYS A 38 -2.58 11.77 11.88
CA LYS A 38 -1.12 11.89 12.03
C LYS A 38 -0.44 10.76 11.28
N VAL A 39 0.57 11.05 10.48
CA VAL A 39 1.13 10.07 9.52
C VAL A 39 2.60 9.76 9.80
N SER A 40 2.90 8.50 10.07
CA SER A 40 4.26 7.95 10.11
C SER A 40 4.60 7.30 8.77
N ILE A 41 5.67 7.77 8.12
CA ILE A 41 6.14 7.27 6.82
C ILE A 41 7.35 6.39 7.04
N PHE A 42 7.24 5.12 6.66
CA PHE A 42 8.34 4.15 6.67
C PHE A 42 8.81 3.94 5.23
N ASP A 43 10.05 4.32 4.93
CA ASP A 43 10.64 4.17 3.60
C ASP A 43 12.16 4.13 3.70
N ILE A 44 12.82 3.70 2.61
CA ILE A 44 14.29 3.71 2.49
C ILE A 44 14.81 4.99 1.82
N GLN A 45 13.91 5.78 1.21
CA GLN A 45 14.28 6.98 0.45
C GLN A 45 14.20 8.22 1.34
N ASP A 46 15.28 8.49 2.09
CA ASP A 46 15.32 9.57 3.10
C ASP A 46 14.89 10.94 2.56
N ASP A 47 15.45 11.36 1.42
CA ASP A 47 15.17 12.68 0.83
C ASP A 47 13.70 12.82 0.39
N LEU A 48 13.16 11.80 -0.27
CA LEU A 48 11.77 11.79 -0.73
C LEU A 48 10.77 11.63 0.43
N GLY A 49 11.18 10.92 1.48
CA GLY A 49 10.43 10.81 2.73
C GLY A 49 10.33 12.16 3.43
N ALA A 50 11.46 12.86 3.58
CA ALA A 50 11.51 14.22 4.12
C ALA A 50 10.70 15.21 3.28
N GLU A 51 10.74 15.11 1.95
CA GLU A 51 9.91 15.92 1.05
C GLU A 51 8.42 15.69 1.31
N THR A 52 7.99 14.43 1.47
CA THR A 52 6.59 14.10 1.78
C THR A 52 6.16 14.67 3.12
N VAL A 53 7.01 14.61 4.15
CA VAL A 53 6.75 15.26 5.45
C VAL A 53 6.62 16.76 5.27
N SER A 54 7.50 17.41 4.50
CA SER A 54 7.41 18.85 4.22
C SER A 54 6.06 19.22 3.62
N MET A 55 5.61 18.50 2.58
CA MET A 55 4.31 18.73 1.94
C MET A 55 3.14 18.63 2.93
N ILE A 56 3.16 17.63 3.83
CA ILE A 56 2.12 17.46 4.85
C ILE A 56 2.15 18.62 5.86
N THR A 57 3.35 18.99 6.34
CA THR A 57 3.50 20.07 7.32
C THR A 57 3.15 21.45 6.75
N GLU A 58 3.45 21.70 5.48
CA GLU A 58 3.07 22.94 4.76
C GLU A 58 1.56 23.08 4.62
N MET A 59 0.83 21.96 4.56
CA MET A 59 -0.63 21.93 4.60
C MET A 59 -1.20 22.10 6.03
N GLY A 60 -0.35 22.06 7.06
CA GLY A 60 -0.73 22.15 8.47
C GLY A 60 -1.04 20.80 9.14
N GLY A 61 -0.66 19.68 8.52
CA GLY A 61 -0.81 18.34 9.08
C GLY A 61 0.43 17.88 9.88
N ASP A 62 0.27 16.77 10.60
CA ASP A 62 1.34 16.14 11.37
C ASP A 62 1.88 14.91 10.61
N ALA A 63 3.17 14.92 10.28
CA ALA A 63 3.85 13.75 9.74
C ALA A 63 5.28 13.61 10.25
N ALA A 64 5.77 12.36 10.29
CA ALA A 64 7.15 12.04 10.62
C ALA A 64 7.67 10.93 9.72
N PHE A 65 8.94 11.04 9.32
CA PHE A 65 9.64 10.07 8.49
C PHE A 65 10.54 9.18 9.36
N PHE A 66 10.55 7.88 9.05
CA PHE A 66 11.42 6.90 9.68
C PHE A 66 12.06 6.04 8.59
N HIS A 67 13.39 6.06 8.52
CA HIS A 67 14.14 5.16 7.64
C HIS A 67 13.85 3.72 8.04
N CYS A 68 13.36 2.91 7.09
CA CYS A 68 13.01 1.52 7.35
C CYS A 68 13.05 0.68 6.06
N ASP A 69 14.04 -0.20 5.94
CA ASP A 69 13.97 -1.33 5.02
C ASP A 69 13.02 -2.39 5.58
N VAL A 70 11.83 -2.50 4.98
CA VAL A 70 10.78 -3.44 5.40
C VAL A 70 11.16 -4.91 5.20
N THR A 71 12.30 -5.22 4.56
CA THR A 71 12.86 -6.58 4.52
C THR A 71 13.65 -6.94 5.79
N LYS A 72 13.97 -5.96 6.63
CA LYS A 72 14.77 -6.10 7.85
C LYS A 72 13.88 -5.97 9.10
N ALA A 73 13.65 -7.09 9.77
CA ALA A 73 12.81 -7.12 10.98
C ALA A 73 13.27 -6.12 12.07
N ALA A 74 14.58 -5.95 12.26
CA ALA A 74 15.12 -5.02 13.26
C ALA A 74 14.84 -3.54 12.93
N GLU A 75 14.84 -3.16 11.66
CA GLU A 75 14.50 -1.80 11.23
C GLU A 75 13.01 -1.55 11.38
N ILE A 76 12.17 -2.53 11.02
CA ILE A 76 10.72 -2.48 11.26
C ILE A 76 10.42 -2.27 12.74
N ASP A 77 11.05 -3.06 13.63
CA ASP A 77 10.84 -2.95 15.08
C ASP A 77 11.26 -1.57 15.60
N THR A 78 12.37 -1.03 15.10
CA THR A 78 12.88 0.30 15.46
C THR A 78 11.93 1.41 14.97
N ALA A 79 11.47 1.35 13.73
CA ALA A 79 10.57 2.33 13.14
C ALA A 79 9.20 2.36 13.84
N PHE A 80 8.64 1.19 14.17
CA PHE A 80 7.39 1.11 14.94
C PHE A 80 7.53 1.71 16.35
N ALA A 81 8.63 1.41 17.06
CA ALA A 81 8.88 2.00 18.37
C ALA A 81 8.96 3.54 18.29
N ALA A 82 9.72 4.06 17.32
CA ALA A 82 9.87 5.49 17.12
C ALA A 82 8.56 6.19 16.71
N ALA A 83 7.72 5.53 15.89
CA ALA A 83 6.40 6.04 15.52
C ALA A 83 5.46 6.14 16.74
N ILE A 84 5.48 5.12 17.62
CA ILE A 84 4.71 5.12 18.87
C ILE A 84 5.19 6.23 19.81
N ASP A 85 6.51 6.42 19.95
CA ASP A 85 7.07 7.49 20.77
C ASP A 85 6.71 8.88 20.23
N THR A 86 6.58 9.03 18.91
CA THR A 86 6.32 10.31 18.25
C THR A 86 4.84 10.72 18.31
N PHE A 87 3.91 9.81 17.99
CA PHE A 87 2.50 10.14 17.86
C PHE A 87 1.58 9.40 18.85
N GLY A 88 2.06 8.33 19.49
CA GLY A 88 1.27 7.44 20.32
C GLY A 88 0.83 6.16 19.58
N PRO A 89 -0.06 5.36 20.19
CA PRO A 89 -0.55 4.12 19.61
C PRO A 89 -1.21 4.34 18.25
N TYR A 90 -0.84 3.55 17.24
CA TYR A 90 -1.44 3.63 15.91
C TYR A 90 -2.65 2.72 15.77
N ASN A 91 -3.61 3.15 14.94
CA ASN A 91 -4.83 2.40 14.66
C ASN A 91 -5.13 2.27 13.16
N VAL A 92 -4.24 2.76 12.30
CA VAL A 92 -4.28 2.55 10.85
C VAL A 92 -2.91 2.09 10.34
N LEU A 93 -2.90 1.05 9.51
CA LEU A 93 -1.72 0.64 8.74
C LEU A 93 -2.10 0.59 7.25
N PHE A 94 -1.33 1.29 6.40
CA PHE A 94 -1.29 1.02 4.97
C PHE A 94 0.02 0.31 4.63
N ASN A 95 -0.08 -1.02 4.46
CA ASN A 95 1.04 -1.87 4.09
C ASN A 95 1.17 -1.89 2.55
N HIS A 96 2.00 -1.00 2.05
CA HIS A 96 2.08 -0.62 0.64
C HIS A 96 3.43 -0.88 -0.03
N ALA A 97 4.53 -0.96 0.73
CA ALA A 97 5.85 -1.17 0.16
C ALA A 97 5.87 -2.42 -0.74
N GLY A 98 6.43 -2.29 -1.93
CA GLY A 98 6.37 -3.33 -2.94
C GLY A 98 7.23 -3.02 -4.17
N THR A 99 7.48 -4.05 -4.96
CA THR A 99 8.22 -3.98 -6.22
C THR A 99 7.63 -4.96 -7.24
N ILE A 100 8.15 -4.90 -8.47
CA ILE A 100 7.79 -5.78 -9.57
C ILE A 100 9.04 -6.26 -10.30
N ILE A 101 8.91 -7.41 -10.97
CA ILE A 101 9.85 -7.94 -11.94
C ILE A 101 9.06 -8.22 -13.21
N VAL A 102 9.52 -7.67 -14.34
CA VAL A 102 9.02 -8.00 -15.67
C VAL A 102 10.01 -8.94 -16.35
N ALA A 103 9.71 -10.24 -16.35
CA ALA A 103 10.50 -11.28 -16.99
C ALA A 103 9.68 -12.55 -17.26
N PRO A 104 9.99 -13.33 -18.31
CA PRO A 104 9.48 -14.68 -18.44
C PRO A 104 9.84 -15.52 -17.20
N LEU A 105 8.92 -16.37 -16.75
CA LEU A 105 9.11 -17.18 -15.53
C LEU A 105 10.43 -17.98 -15.55
N HIS A 106 10.72 -18.64 -16.67
CA HIS A 106 11.90 -19.50 -16.82
C HIS A 106 13.23 -18.74 -16.97
N GLU A 107 13.17 -17.41 -17.13
CA GLU A 107 14.34 -16.54 -17.22
C GLU A 107 14.55 -15.73 -15.94
N THR A 108 13.62 -15.79 -14.98
CA THR A 108 13.72 -15.03 -13.73
C THR A 108 14.84 -15.61 -12.85
N PRO A 109 15.90 -14.84 -12.55
CA PRO A 109 16.97 -15.33 -11.68
C PRO A 109 16.46 -15.56 -10.25
N GLU A 110 16.99 -16.59 -9.58
CA GLU A 110 16.65 -16.89 -8.18
C GLU A 110 16.87 -15.70 -7.24
N ALA A 111 17.94 -14.92 -7.45
CA ALA A 111 18.21 -13.72 -6.67
C ALA A 111 17.15 -12.62 -6.82
N GLU A 112 16.56 -12.47 -8.02
CA GLU A 112 15.45 -11.53 -8.23
C GLU A 112 14.16 -12.07 -7.61
N TYR A 113 13.91 -13.37 -7.70
CA TYR A 113 12.82 -14.02 -6.97
C TYR A 113 12.92 -13.73 -5.46
N ASP A 114 14.09 -13.97 -4.86
CA ASP A 114 14.32 -13.76 -3.42
C ASP A 114 14.08 -12.30 -3.05
N ARG A 115 14.62 -11.36 -3.84
CA ARG A 115 14.44 -9.92 -3.63
C ARG A 115 12.96 -9.53 -3.67
N LEU A 116 12.22 -9.96 -4.68
CA LEU A 116 10.79 -9.63 -4.78
C LEU A 116 9.99 -10.28 -3.66
N MET A 117 10.28 -11.53 -3.29
CA MET A 117 9.57 -12.21 -2.20
C MET A 117 9.88 -11.60 -0.82
N ASP A 118 11.13 -11.19 -0.58
CA ASP A 118 11.51 -10.45 0.61
C ASP A 118 10.75 -9.11 0.71
N ILE A 119 10.66 -8.36 -0.40
CA ILE A 119 10.00 -7.05 -0.45
C ILE A 119 8.47 -7.16 -0.43
N ASN A 120 7.86 -8.06 -1.19
CA ASN A 120 6.40 -8.09 -1.35
C ASN A 120 5.70 -8.98 -0.32
N VAL A 121 6.30 -10.13 0.05
CA VAL A 121 5.61 -11.15 0.86
C VAL A 121 6.11 -11.16 2.29
N LYS A 122 7.41 -11.31 2.49
CA LYS A 122 7.99 -11.36 3.83
C LYS A 122 7.80 -10.03 4.55
N SER A 123 8.03 -8.90 3.89
CA SER A 123 7.79 -7.58 4.49
C SER A 123 6.32 -7.41 4.89
N ALA A 124 5.38 -7.83 4.02
CA ALA A 124 3.95 -7.74 4.29
C ALA A 124 3.58 -8.55 5.52
N PHE A 125 4.12 -9.76 5.66
CA PHE A 125 4.01 -10.56 6.88
C PHE A 125 4.60 -9.86 8.10
N LEU A 126 5.87 -9.42 8.04
CA LEU A 126 6.59 -8.87 9.18
C LEU A 126 5.91 -7.61 9.71
N VAL A 127 5.63 -6.64 8.84
CA VAL A 127 4.98 -5.36 9.20
C VAL A 127 3.58 -5.63 9.77
N THR A 128 2.79 -6.48 9.10
CA THR A 128 1.42 -6.76 9.55
C THR A 128 1.40 -7.53 10.86
N GLN A 129 2.37 -8.42 11.10
CA GLN A 129 2.50 -9.12 12.39
C GLN A 129 2.69 -8.12 13.56
N ARG A 130 3.52 -7.08 13.39
CA ARG A 130 3.70 -6.04 14.42
C ARG A 130 2.43 -5.24 14.62
N ALA A 131 1.80 -4.83 13.51
CA ALA A 131 0.57 -4.04 13.56
C ALA A 131 -0.58 -4.80 14.23
N VAL A 132 -0.81 -6.06 13.85
CA VAL A 132 -1.84 -6.90 14.47
C VAL A 132 -1.58 -7.09 15.96
N LYS A 133 -0.32 -7.36 16.35
CA LYS A 133 0.03 -7.46 17.77
C LYS A 133 -0.29 -6.16 18.52
N HIS A 134 0.19 -5.02 18.01
CA HIS A 134 -0.03 -3.73 18.65
C HIS A 134 -1.52 -3.39 18.74
N MET A 135 -2.25 -3.51 17.63
CA MET A 135 -3.69 -3.23 17.59
C MET A 135 -4.50 -4.15 18.51
N SER A 136 -4.10 -5.43 18.67
CA SER A 136 -4.77 -6.38 19.58
C SER A 136 -4.55 -6.04 21.04
N ASP A 137 -3.37 -5.49 21.38
CA ASP A 137 -3.05 -5.00 22.72
C ASP A 137 -3.69 -3.62 23.01
N ASN A 138 -4.39 -3.03 22.03
CA ASN A 138 -5.06 -1.73 22.08
C ASN A 138 -6.52 -1.86 21.57
N ASP A 139 -7.19 -0.75 21.23
CA ASP A 139 -8.61 -0.71 20.83
C ASP A 139 -8.88 -1.16 19.37
N GLY A 140 -8.07 -2.08 18.82
CA GLY A 140 -8.19 -2.55 17.44
C GLY A 140 -7.67 -1.55 16.40
N GLY A 141 -8.10 -1.70 15.15
CA GLY A 141 -7.64 -0.84 14.06
C GLY A 141 -8.02 -1.29 12.65
N SER A 142 -7.49 -0.57 11.66
CA SER A 142 -7.71 -0.86 10.24
C SER A 142 -6.40 -1.06 9.50
N ILE A 143 -6.28 -2.19 8.83
CA ILE A 143 -5.15 -2.56 7.99
C ILE A 143 -5.61 -2.58 6.54
N VAL A 144 -4.91 -1.86 5.68
CA VAL A 144 -5.07 -1.92 4.21
C VAL A 144 -3.78 -2.45 3.63
N ILE A 145 -3.86 -3.56 2.89
CA ILE A 145 -2.72 -4.15 2.19
C ILE A 145 -2.83 -3.82 0.70
N THR A 146 -1.69 -3.52 0.05
CA THR A 146 -1.66 -3.32 -1.40
C THR A 146 -1.59 -4.65 -2.12
N GLY A 147 -2.72 -5.10 -2.63
CA GLY A 147 -2.83 -6.17 -3.61
C GLY A 147 -2.52 -5.66 -5.02
N SER A 148 -3.23 -6.20 -6.00
CA SER A 148 -3.17 -5.85 -7.43
C SER A 148 -4.27 -6.66 -8.15
N ILE A 149 -4.69 -6.23 -9.34
CA ILE A 149 -5.39 -7.13 -10.28
C ILE A 149 -4.65 -8.47 -10.48
N ALA A 150 -3.31 -8.48 -10.38
CA ALA A 150 -2.45 -9.66 -10.43
C ALA A 150 -2.56 -10.61 -9.22
N SER A 151 -3.37 -10.25 -8.21
CA SER A 151 -3.59 -11.13 -7.06
C SER A 151 -4.48 -12.33 -7.41
N GLU A 152 -5.33 -12.19 -8.43
CA GLU A 152 -6.29 -13.21 -8.86
C GLU A 152 -6.27 -13.47 -10.38
N LEU A 153 -5.74 -12.52 -11.17
CA LEU A 153 -5.51 -12.70 -12.61
C LEU A 153 -4.04 -12.99 -12.90
N GLY A 154 -3.79 -13.73 -13.97
CA GLY A 154 -2.44 -14.03 -14.45
C GLY A 154 -2.03 -13.10 -15.59
N TYR A 155 -0.83 -12.52 -15.48
CA TYR A 155 -0.25 -11.65 -16.49
C TYR A 155 1.06 -12.25 -17.01
N ALA A 156 1.22 -12.21 -18.33
CA ALA A 156 2.47 -12.66 -18.96
C ALA A 156 3.62 -11.77 -18.49
N LEU A 157 4.80 -12.38 -18.32
CA LEU A 157 6.03 -11.71 -17.85
C LEU A 157 6.02 -11.25 -16.39
N GLU A 158 4.98 -11.55 -15.61
CA GLU A 158 4.84 -11.07 -14.23
C GLU A 158 4.60 -12.22 -13.24
N ALA A 159 5.00 -13.45 -13.58
CA ALA A 159 4.62 -14.65 -12.85
C ALA A 159 5.00 -14.60 -11.34
N VAL A 160 6.22 -14.17 -11.02
CA VAL A 160 6.68 -14.05 -9.63
C VAL A 160 5.95 -12.92 -8.89
N TYR A 161 5.65 -11.83 -9.58
CA TYR A 161 4.85 -10.74 -9.04
C TYR A 161 3.40 -11.18 -8.74
N CYS A 162 2.72 -11.83 -9.69
CA CYS A 162 1.39 -12.40 -9.52
C CYS A 162 1.35 -13.35 -8.32
N MET A 163 2.33 -14.25 -8.21
CA MET A 163 2.47 -15.16 -7.07
C MET A 163 2.58 -14.39 -5.74
N SER A 164 3.41 -13.34 -5.69
CA SER A 164 3.55 -12.50 -4.48
C SER A 164 2.25 -11.78 -4.11
N LYS A 165 1.50 -11.27 -5.10
CA LYS A 165 0.25 -10.55 -4.87
C LYS A 165 -0.90 -11.48 -4.47
N GLY A 166 -0.93 -12.71 -4.99
CA GLY A 166 -1.81 -13.75 -4.48
C GLY A 166 -1.51 -14.12 -3.02
N ALA A 167 -0.23 -14.20 -2.63
CA ALA A 167 0.17 -14.50 -1.26
C ALA A 167 -0.30 -13.43 -0.26
N VAL A 168 -0.09 -12.14 -0.56
CA VAL A 168 -0.54 -11.06 0.34
C VAL A 168 -2.07 -10.93 0.39
N LEU A 169 -2.78 -11.24 -0.70
CA LEU A 169 -4.23 -11.26 -0.69
C LEU A 169 -4.77 -12.36 0.24
N GLN A 170 -4.13 -13.53 0.26
CA GLN A 170 -4.51 -14.60 1.17
C GLN A 170 -4.15 -14.30 2.63
N LEU A 171 -3.03 -13.60 2.87
CA LEU A 171 -2.67 -13.10 4.21
C LEU A 171 -3.76 -12.15 4.73
N MET A 172 -4.17 -11.18 3.91
CA MET A 172 -5.24 -10.22 4.24
C MET A 172 -6.53 -10.93 4.67
N ARG A 173 -6.98 -11.91 3.87
CA ARG A 173 -8.19 -12.71 4.16
C ARG A 173 -8.09 -13.40 5.51
N THR A 174 -6.94 -14.01 5.80
CA THR A 174 -6.75 -14.74 7.07
C THR A 174 -6.80 -13.80 8.26
N ILE A 175 -6.13 -12.64 8.20
CA ILE A 175 -6.14 -11.64 9.28
C ILE A 175 -7.56 -11.14 9.53
N SER A 176 -8.33 -10.85 8.46
CA SER A 176 -9.70 -10.35 8.58
C SER A 176 -10.62 -11.27 9.37
N VAL A 177 -10.40 -12.59 9.28
CA VAL A 177 -11.20 -13.59 9.97
C VAL A 177 -10.66 -13.83 11.38
N GLU A 178 -9.35 -13.98 11.52
CA GLU A 178 -8.69 -14.36 12.77
C GLU A 178 -8.79 -13.26 13.84
N TYR A 179 -8.66 -11.99 13.45
CA TYR A 179 -8.59 -10.86 14.39
C TYR A 179 -9.85 -9.98 14.41
N ARG A 180 -10.95 -10.45 13.81
CA ARG A 180 -12.25 -9.74 13.81
C ARG A 180 -12.70 -9.39 15.22
N ASP A 181 -12.64 -10.36 16.13
CA ASP A 181 -13.16 -10.22 17.49
C ASP A 181 -12.22 -9.37 18.37
N ALA A 182 -11.00 -9.08 17.90
CA ALA A 182 -10.08 -8.08 18.45
C ALA A 182 -10.31 -6.66 17.87
N GLY A 183 -11.38 -6.46 17.09
CA GLY A 183 -11.69 -5.16 16.48
C GLY A 183 -10.76 -4.76 15.34
N ILE A 184 -10.01 -5.71 14.76
CA ILE A 184 -9.09 -5.45 13.65
C ILE A 184 -9.78 -5.77 12.32
N ARG A 185 -9.82 -4.78 11.43
CA ARG A 185 -10.20 -4.98 10.03
C ARG A 185 -8.96 -5.09 9.17
N CYS A 186 -8.95 -6.02 8.23
CA CYS A 186 -7.91 -6.11 7.20
C CYS A 186 -8.58 -6.22 5.84
N ASN A 187 -8.26 -5.29 4.95
CA ASN A 187 -8.77 -5.26 3.57
C ASN A 187 -7.60 -5.07 2.60
N ALA A 188 -7.83 -5.32 1.31
CA ALA A 188 -6.87 -5.04 0.27
C ALA A 188 -7.41 -3.96 -0.68
N VAL A 189 -6.52 -3.08 -1.13
CA VAL A 189 -6.73 -2.28 -2.35
C VAL A 189 -6.02 -2.99 -3.49
N CYS A 190 -6.69 -3.15 -4.64
CA CYS A 190 -6.18 -3.91 -5.79
C CYS A 190 -6.21 -3.04 -7.05
N PRO A 191 -5.17 -2.21 -7.27
CA PRO A 191 -5.11 -1.34 -8.45
C PRO A 191 -4.81 -2.10 -9.74
N GLY A 192 -5.21 -1.49 -10.86
CA GLY A 192 -4.61 -1.73 -12.19
C GLY A 192 -3.34 -0.88 -12.38
N PHE A 193 -3.04 -0.41 -13.60
CA PHE A 193 -1.90 0.50 -13.79
C PHE A 193 -2.21 1.90 -13.26
N VAL A 194 -1.26 2.46 -12.49
CA VAL A 194 -1.38 3.76 -11.85
C VAL A 194 -0.24 4.67 -12.28
N GLU A 195 -0.54 5.92 -12.58
CA GLU A 195 0.38 6.95 -13.06
C GLU A 195 1.34 7.38 -11.95
N THR A 196 2.35 6.55 -11.72
CA THR A 196 3.46 6.75 -10.78
C THR A 196 4.76 6.41 -11.49
N ALA A 197 5.90 6.85 -10.97
CA ALA A 197 7.20 6.44 -11.52
C ALA A 197 7.35 4.91 -11.57
N HIS A 198 6.79 4.19 -10.60
CA HIS A 198 6.73 2.72 -10.62
C HIS A 198 5.89 2.19 -11.78
N GLY A 199 4.63 2.62 -11.88
CA GLY A 199 3.70 2.12 -12.91
C GLY A 199 4.12 2.48 -14.34
N LEU A 200 4.71 3.66 -14.54
CA LEU A 200 5.24 4.07 -15.85
C LEU A 200 6.46 3.24 -16.26
N ARG A 201 7.34 2.89 -15.30
CA ARG A 201 8.47 1.98 -15.55
C ARG A 201 7.98 0.58 -15.91
N GLU A 202 7.01 0.05 -15.17
CA GLU A 202 6.39 -1.25 -15.43
C GLU A 202 5.77 -1.33 -16.83
N ILE A 203 4.98 -0.32 -17.23
CA ILE A 203 4.43 -0.22 -18.59
C ILE A 203 5.56 -0.24 -19.63
N ALA A 204 6.60 0.58 -19.45
CA ALA A 204 7.72 0.65 -20.39
C ALA A 204 8.49 -0.68 -20.53
N GLU A 205 8.68 -1.41 -19.42
CA GLU A 205 9.33 -2.73 -19.43
C GLU A 205 8.47 -3.77 -20.16
N LEU A 206 7.16 -3.79 -19.91
CA LEU A 206 6.21 -4.69 -20.59
C LEU A 206 6.09 -4.38 -22.09
N ASP A 207 6.12 -3.10 -22.46
CA ASP A 207 6.09 -2.65 -23.86
C ASP A 207 7.36 -3.02 -24.61
N ALA A 208 8.52 -2.84 -23.98
CA ALA A 208 9.79 -3.32 -24.53
C ALA A 208 9.80 -4.84 -24.74
N ALA A 209 8.99 -5.58 -23.98
CA ALA A 209 8.77 -7.01 -24.12
C ALA A 209 7.53 -7.38 -24.98
N GLY A 210 6.89 -6.40 -25.63
CA GLY A 210 5.85 -6.59 -26.64
C GLY A 210 4.41 -6.73 -26.13
N GLN A 211 4.09 -6.28 -24.90
CA GLN A 211 2.72 -6.35 -24.37
C GLN A 211 1.78 -5.22 -24.84
N GLN A 212 2.31 -4.09 -25.35
CA GLN A 212 1.55 -2.98 -25.95
C GLN A 212 0.52 -2.31 -25.01
N TRP A 213 0.96 -1.95 -23.80
CA TRP A 213 0.26 -1.17 -22.77
C TRP A 213 0.33 0.35 -22.96
N GLU A 214 0.82 0.83 -24.11
CA GLU A 214 0.62 2.21 -24.55
C GLU A 214 -0.89 2.58 -24.62
N GLU A 215 -1.20 3.81 -25.05
CA GLU A 215 -2.53 4.42 -24.93
C GLU A 215 -3.70 3.52 -25.38
N GLU A 216 -3.55 2.78 -26.50
CA GLU A 216 -4.58 1.88 -27.03
C GLU A 216 -4.83 0.66 -26.13
N GLY A 217 -3.78 0.00 -25.65
CA GLY A 217 -3.89 -1.14 -24.75
C GLY A 217 -4.52 -0.74 -23.42
N MET A 218 -4.10 0.41 -22.89
CA MET A 218 -4.68 1.01 -21.68
C MET A 218 -6.17 1.33 -21.85
N ALA A 219 -6.55 1.93 -22.99
CA ALA A 219 -7.94 2.24 -23.31
C ALA A 219 -8.81 0.98 -23.45
N ALA A 220 -8.26 -0.10 -23.98
CA ALA A 220 -8.97 -1.36 -24.17
C ALA A 220 -9.23 -2.14 -22.88
N THR A 221 -8.37 -2.00 -21.86
CA THR A 221 -8.47 -2.73 -20.58
C THR A 221 -9.11 -1.92 -19.46
N GLN A 222 -8.48 -0.81 -19.04
CA GLN A 222 -8.96 0.04 -17.95
C GLN A 222 -9.41 1.45 -18.40
N GLY A 223 -9.50 1.70 -19.71
CA GLY A 223 -10.02 2.95 -20.28
C GLY A 223 -9.03 4.12 -20.25
N ARG A 224 -8.23 4.25 -19.19
CA ARG A 224 -7.09 5.17 -19.06
C ARG A 224 -6.21 4.72 -17.90
N ILE A 225 -5.01 5.28 -17.81
CA ILE A 225 -4.18 5.09 -16.62
C ILE A 225 -4.87 5.71 -15.39
N CYS A 226 -4.84 4.98 -14.27
CA CYS A 226 -5.41 5.43 -13.00
C CYS A 226 -4.52 6.52 -12.41
N ARG A 227 -5.11 7.58 -11.83
CA ARG A 227 -4.32 8.56 -11.09
C ARG A 227 -4.11 8.09 -9.64
N PRO A 228 -2.99 8.43 -8.99
CA PRO A 228 -2.71 8.00 -7.62
C PRO A 228 -3.80 8.38 -6.60
N GLU A 229 -4.45 9.54 -6.76
CA GLU A 229 -5.50 10.03 -5.87
C GLU A 229 -6.73 9.12 -5.86
N GLU A 230 -6.99 8.42 -6.98
CA GLU A 230 -8.15 7.52 -7.10
C GLU A 230 -7.94 6.26 -6.26
N VAL A 231 -6.69 5.78 -6.18
CA VAL A 231 -6.31 4.69 -5.26
C VAL A 231 -6.29 5.20 -3.82
N ALA A 232 -5.71 6.37 -3.56
CA ALA A 232 -5.65 6.96 -2.21
C ALA A 232 -7.04 7.14 -1.59
N ASN A 233 -8.04 7.55 -2.39
CA ASN A 233 -9.43 7.68 -1.94
C ASN A 233 -10.06 6.32 -1.56
N ALA A 234 -9.74 5.25 -2.29
CA ALA A 234 -10.19 3.90 -1.94
C ALA A 234 -9.53 3.41 -0.64
N VAL A 235 -8.23 3.67 -0.47
CA VAL A 235 -7.48 3.34 0.76
C VAL A 235 -8.02 4.12 1.95
N LEU A 236 -8.32 5.41 1.78
CA LEU A 236 -8.96 6.26 2.78
C LEU A 236 -10.31 5.70 3.23
N PHE A 237 -11.16 5.29 2.29
CA PHE A 237 -12.43 4.64 2.63
C PHE A 237 -12.19 3.41 3.50
N LEU A 238 -11.34 2.48 3.06
CA LEU A 238 -11.05 1.25 3.80
C LEU A 238 -10.46 1.50 5.19
N ALA A 239 -9.65 2.55 5.35
CA ALA A 239 -9.03 2.96 6.61
C ALA A 239 -10.00 3.66 7.58
N SER A 240 -11.04 4.33 7.08
CA SER A 240 -11.97 5.12 7.88
C SER A 240 -13.08 4.31 8.56
N ASP A 241 -13.80 4.94 9.48
CA ASP A 241 -14.93 4.31 10.19
C ASP A 241 -16.15 4.07 9.28
N GLU A 242 -16.19 4.68 8.09
CA GLU A 242 -17.21 4.40 7.06
C GLU A 242 -17.12 2.96 6.53
N ALA A 243 -15.94 2.33 6.60
CA ALA A 243 -15.71 0.93 6.27
C ALA A 243 -15.84 -0.01 7.48
N SER A 244 -16.48 0.42 8.56
CA SER A 244 -16.60 -0.34 9.83
C SER A 244 -17.19 -1.75 9.69
N PHE A 245 -18.00 -2.01 8.65
CA PHE A 245 -18.54 -3.34 8.34
C PHE A 245 -17.92 -4.00 7.10
N VAL A 246 -16.86 -3.42 6.56
CA VAL A 246 -16.08 -3.95 5.43
C VAL A 246 -14.79 -4.57 5.98
N ASN A 247 -14.71 -5.89 5.92
CA ASN A 247 -13.57 -6.65 6.42
C ASN A 247 -13.31 -7.88 5.53
N GLY A 248 -12.07 -8.11 5.13
CA GLY A 248 -11.67 -9.20 4.23
C GLY A 248 -11.92 -8.94 2.75
N THR A 249 -12.21 -7.69 2.35
CA THR A 249 -12.51 -7.36 0.94
C THR A 249 -11.25 -7.10 0.11
N ALA A 250 -11.30 -7.50 -1.16
CA ALA A 250 -10.41 -7.03 -2.21
C ALA A 250 -11.13 -5.91 -2.99
N LEU A 251 -10.76 -4.66 -2.74
CA LEU A 251 -11.34 -3.51 -3.42
C LEU A 251 -10.53 -3.19 -4.69
N TYR A 252 -11.07 -3.56 -5.85
CA TYR A 252 -10.45 -3.31 -7.14
C TYR A 252 -10.59 -1.83 -7.57
N VAL A 253 -9.46 -1.23 -7.96
CA VAL A 253 -9.36 0.15 -8.46
C VAL A 253 -8.71 0.09 -9.85
N ASP A 254 -9.48 -0.40 -10.81
CA ASP A 254 -8.98 -0.83 -12.12
C ASP A 254 -9.97 -0.51 -13.26
N ASN A 255 -10.97 0.31 -12.98
CA ASN A 255 -12.05 0.68 -13.90
C ASN A 255 -12.74 -0.51 -14.59
N GLY A 256 -12.91 -1.63 -13.85
CA GLY A 256 -13.66 -2.79 -14.32
C GLY A 256 -12.83 -3.83 -15.07
N TRP A 257 -11.49 -3.67 -15.12
CA TRP A 257 -10.60 -4.65 -15.73
C TRP A 257 -10.83 -6.04 -15.13
N TYR A 258 -10.69 -6.20 -13.82
CA TYR A 258 -10.84 -7.49 -13.14
C TYR A 258 -12.18 -8.17 -13.45
N ALA A 259 -13.26 -7.39 -13.46
CA ALA A 259 -14.60 -7.90 -13.72
C ALA A 259 -14.81 -8.36 -15.18
N LYS A 260 -14.07 -7.78 -16.14
CA LYS A 260 -14.16 -8.12 -17.56
C LYS A 260 -13.49 -9.46 -17.88
N GLY A 261 -12.49 -9.85 -17.08
CA GLY A 261 -11.61 -11.01 -17.34
C GLY A 261 -10.62 -10.73 -18.46
#